data_AF-A0A401UM30-F1
#
_entry.id   AF-A0A401UM30-F1
#
_cell.length_a   1.000
_cell.length_b   1.000
_cell.length_c   1.000
_cell.angle_alpha   90.00
_cell.angle_beta   90.00
_cell.angle_gamma   90.00
#
_symmetry.space_group_name_H-M   'P 1'
#
loop_
_entity.id
_entity.type
_entity.pdbx_description
1 polymer ?
#
loop_
_entity_poly.entity_id
_entity_poly.type
_entity_poly.pdbx_seq_one_letter_code
_entity_poly.pdbx_strand_id
1 'polypeptide(L)'
;MFNKVKYFIKKNIILSIGLILCLSIMSTYAYTKFIPKWFSRPDTYNVVKEAFLTNKGYTNELSKHMSQQVFERTNIYNAYPADNKKTYKIDFSLKADSRRFKNNTVYVKMIYSVKIMDLQNNIIGGSSHVPITFTVKNINGTWYITEKEEPA
;
A
#
# COMPACT_ATOMS: atom_id res chain seq x y z
N MET A 1 -57.27 -4.72 26.23
CA MET A 1 -56.31 -3.61 25.99
C MET A 1 -54.84 -4.09 25.95
N PHE A 2 -54.41 -4.93 26.90
CA PHE A 2 -53.01 -5.41 27.03
C PHE A 2 -52.41 -6.16 25.82
N ASN A 3 -53.19 -7.00 25.12
CA ASN A 3 -52.67 -7.75 23.96
C ASN A 3 -52.34 -6.87 22.75
N LYS A 4 -53.09 -5.78 22.52
CA LYS A 4 -52.79 -4.79 21.47
C LYS A 4 -51.48 -4.07 21.74
N VAL A 5 -51.24 -3.69 23.00
CA VAL A 5 -50.00 -3.01 23.43
C VAL A 5 -48.78 -3.94 23.28
N LYS A 6 -48.87 -5.21 23.72
CA LYS A 6 -47.81 -6.21 23.51
C LYS A 6 -47.51 -6.45 22.04
N TYR A 7 -48.54 -6.54 21.19
CA TYR A 7 -48.36 -6.71 19.74
C TYR A 7 -47.66 -5.50 19.11
N PHE A 8 -48.03 -4.28 19.50
CA PHE A 8 -47.40 -3.05 19.01
C PHE A 8 -45.93 -2.96 19.41
N ILE A 9 -45.60 -3.29 20.66
CA ILE A 9 -44.21 -3.35 21.16
C ILE A 9 -43.41 -4.39 20.38
N LYS A 10 -43.96 -5.60 20.18
CA LYS A 10 -43.28 -6.70 19.45
C LYS A 10 -43.04 -6.34 17.98
N LYS A 11 -44.01 -5.69 17.32
CA LYS A 11 -43.88 -5.20 15.94
C LYS A 11 -42.80 -4.11 15.82
N ASN A 12 -42.75 -3.17 16.76
CA ASN A 12 -41.75 -2.10 16.77
C ASN A 12 -40.34 -2.64 17.02
N ILE A 13 -40.18 -3.66 17.88
CA ILE A 13 -38.89 -4.34 18.11
C ILE A 13 -38.41 -5.05 16.83
N ILE A 14 -39.29 -5.74 16.11
CA ILE A 14 -38.93 -6.42 14.85
C ILE A 14 -38.49 -5.39 13.80
N LEU A 15 -39.19 -4.27 13.69
CA LEU A 15 -38.85 -3.17 12.77
C LEU A 15 -37.48 -2.55 13.09
N SER A 16 -37.18 -2.30 14.36
CA SER A 16 -35.88 -1.72 14.75
C SER A 16 -34.72 -2.69 14.54
N ILE A 17 -34.90 -3.99 14.78
CA ILE A 17 -33.88 -5.01 14.45
C ILE A 17 -33.60 -5.03 12.94
N GLY A 18 -34.64 -5.00 12.10
CA GLY A 18 -34.49 -4.97 10.65
C GLY A 18 -33.74 -3.72 10.15
N LEU A 19 -34.00 -2.57 10.77
CA LEU A 19 -33.36 -1.30 10.40
C LEU A 19 -31.87 -1.27 10.79
N ILE A 20 -31.52 -1.81 11.96
CA ILE A 20 -30.12 -1.97 12.40
C ILE A 20 -29.34 -2.88 11.45
N LEU A 21 -29.94 -4.00 11.00
CA LEU A 21 -29.33 -4.91 10.04
C LEU A 21 -29.13 -4.26 8.66
N CYS A 22 -30.10 -3.47 8.17
CA CYS A 22 -29.92 -2.73 6.93
C CYS A 22 -28.78 -1.71 7.01
N LEU A 23 -28.66 -0.98 8.13
CA LEU A 23 -27.60 -0.01 8.33
C LEU A 23 -26.21 -0.67 8.39
N SER A 24 -26.08 -1.84 9.02
CA SER A 24 -24.81 -2.57 9.09
C SER A 24 -24.36 -3.13 7.74
N ILE A 25 -25.30 -3.57 6.90
CA ILE A 25 -25.01 -4.02 5.53
C ILE A 25 -24.56 -2.82 4.68
N MET A 26 -25.29 -1.70 4.75
CA MET A 26 -24.96 -0.48 4.00
C MET A 26 -23.62 0.12 4.45
N SER A 27 -23.30 0.11 5.74
CA SER A 27 -22.01 0.60 6.25
C SER A 27 -20.85 -0.27 5.77
N THR A 28 -21.03 -1.60 5.75
CA THR A 28 -20.00 -2.54 5.28
C THR A 28 -19.78 -2.42 3.77
N TYR A 29 -20.86 -2.26 3.00
CA TYR A 29 -20.81 -2.00 1.57
C TYR A 29 -20.11 -0.66 1.25
N ALA A 30 -20.45 0.40 1.97
CA ALA A 30 -19.78 1.69 1.83
C ALA A 30 -18.27 1.57 2.17
N TYR A 31 -17.93 0.97 3.32
CA TYR A 31 -16.54 0.81 3.76
C TYR A 31 -15.67 0.06 2.73
N THR A 32 -16.17 -1.06 2.21
CA THR A 32 -15.44 -1.86 1.21
C THR A 32 -15.34 -1.17 -0.16
N LYS A 33 -16.34 -0.35 -0.53
CA LYS A 33 -16.32 0.44 -1.76
C LYS A 33 -15.38 1.65 -1.70
N PHE A 34 -15.32 2.33 -0.55
CA PHE A 34 -14.46 3.49 -0.35
C PHE A 34 -13.01 3.12 0.01
N ILE A 35 -12.78 1.91 0.55
CA ILE A 35 -11.45 1.40 0.89
C ILE A 35 -11.16 0.11 0.09
N PRO A 36 -10.73 0.23 -1.17
CA PRO A 36 -10.26 -0.88 -1.98
C PRO A 36 -9.29 -1.81 -1.25
N LYS A 37 -9.43 -3.11 -1.49
CA LYS A 37 -8.61 -4.16 -0.85
C LYS A 37 -7.10 -3.88 -0.96
N TRP A 38 -6.64 -3.55 -2.17
CA TRP A 38 -5.23 -3.18 -2.47
C TRP A 38 -4.70 -1.98 -1.64
N PHE A 39 -5.59 -1.13 -1.11
CA PHE A 39 -5.16 -0.02 -0.26
C PHE A 39 -4.74 -0.49 1.13
N SER A 40 -4.86 -1.79 1.45
CA SER A 40 -4.38 -2.34 2.71
C SER A 40 -2.88 -2.07 2.90
N ARG A 41 -2.45 -2.00 4.16
CA ARG A 41 -1.03 -1.84 4.51
C ARG A 41 -0.14 -2.95 3.91
N PRO A 42 -0.53 -4.24 3.98
CA PRO A 42 0.21 -5.32 3.32
C PRO A 42 0.35 -5.14 1.80
N ASP A 43 -0.72 -4.70 1.13
CA ASP A 43 -0.73 -4.63 -0.34
C ASP A 43 0.17 -3.50 -0.86
N THR A 44 0.12 -2.29 -0.27
CA THR A 44 1.05 -1.21 -0.65
C THR A 44 2.50 -1.59 -0.37
N TYR A 45 2.76 -2.28 0.75
CA TYR A 45 4.09 -2.76 1.11
C TYR A 45 4.62 -3.76 0.07
N ASN A 46 3.81 -4.72 -0.34
CA ASN A 46 4.19 -5.74 -1.32
C ASN A 46 4.53 -5.12 -2.67
N VAL A 47 3.71 -4.18 -3.16
CA VAL A 47 3.96 -3.47 -4.43
C VAL A 47 5.25 -2.67 -4.36
N VAL A 48 5.48 -1.91 -3.29
CA VAL A 48 6.72 -1.14 -3.11
C VAL A 48 7.93 -2.08 -3.06
N LYS A 49 7.84 -3.18 -2.29
CA LYS A 49 8.90 -4.19 -2.20
C LYS A 49 9.21 -4.83 -3.56
N GLU A 50 8.18 -5.16 -4.34
CA GLU A 50 8.35 -5.68 -5.70
C GLU A 50 9.04 -4.66 -6.60
N ALA A 51 8.62 -3.40 -6.57
CA ALA A 51 9.23 -2.33 -7.35
C ALA A 51 10.73 -2.13 -7.03
N PHE A 52 11.11 -2.23 -5.75
CA PHE A 52 12.52 -2.21 -5.33
C PHE A 52 13.32 -3.37 -5.93
N LEU A 53 12.79 -4.59 -5.91
CA LEU A 53 13.56 -5.83 -6.08
C LEU A 53 13.45 -6.49 -7.45
N THR A 54 12.47 -6.10 -8.27
CA THR A 54 12.26 -6.73 -9.58
C THR A 54 13.39 -6.39 -10.55
N ASN A 55 13.94 -7.42 -11.19
CA ASN A 55 14.90 -7.30 -12.29
C ASN A 55 14.21 -7.35 -13.67
N LYS A 56 12.88 -7.49 -13.71
CA LYS A 56 12.09 -7.58 -14.96
C LYS A 56 11.77 -6.20 -15.57
N GLY A 57 12.23 -5.12 -14.95
CA GLY A 57 11.84 -3.76 -15.33
C GLY A 57 10.39 -3.43 -14.97
N TYR A 58 9.85 -2.41 -15.63
CA TYR A 58 8.50 -1.92 -15.39
C TYR A 58 7.45 -2.80 -16.10
N THR A 59 6.71 -3.58 -15.33
CA THR A 59 5.76 -4.59 -15.84
C THR A 59 4.33 -4.07 -15.94
N ASN A 60 3.49 -4.76 -16.73
CA ASN A 60 2.05 -4.49 -16.82
C ASN A 60 1.30 -4.66 -15.48
N GLU A 61 1.83 -5.44 -14.54
CA GLU A 61 1.23 -5.57 -13.22
C GLU A 61 1.61 -4.37 -12.33
N LEU A 62 2.88 -3.96 -12.34
CA LEU A 62 3.32 -2.76 -11.61
C LEU A 62 2.66 -1.49 -12.12
N SER A 63 2.41 -1.41 -13.44
CA SER A 63 1.78 -0.24 -14.06
C SER A 63 0.34 0.02 -13.60
N LYS A 64 -0.33 -0.98 -13.03
CA LYS A 64 -1.65 -0.84 -12.40
C LYS A 64 -1.60 -0.12 -11.04
N HIS A 65 -0.40 0.01 -10.46
CA HIS A 65 -0.24 0.40 -9.06
C HIS A 65 0.71 1.59 -8.85
N MET A 66 1.61 1.87 -9.79
CA MET A 66 2.52 3.00 -9.74
C MET A 66 2.92 3.48 -11.13
N SER A 67 3.30 4.75 -11.25
CA SER A 67 3.80 5.29 -12.50
C SER A 67 5.19 4.77 -12.82
N GLN A 68 5.55 4.77 -14.12
CA GLN A 68 6.89 4.39 -14.57
C GLN A 68 7.97 5.26 -13.90
N GLN A 69 7.73 6.56 -13.78
CA GLN A 69 8.65 7.48 -13.14
C GLN A 69 8.89 7.14 -11.66
N VAL A 70 7.83 6.75 -10.92
CA VAL A 70 7.96 6.30 -9.53
C VAL A 70 8.73 4.99 -9.47
N PHE A 71 8.42 4.04 -10.35
CA PHE A 71 9.15 2.78 -10.45
C PHE A 71 10.64 3.01 -10.70
N GLU A 72 10.98 3.83 -11.70
CA GLU A 72 12.36 4.09 -12.08
C GLU A 72 13.21 4.65 -10.94
N ARG A 73 12.61 5.56 -10.15
CA ARG A 73 13.24 6.16 -8.97
C ARG A 73 13.28 5.22 -7.76
N THR A 74 12.52 4.13 -7.77
CA THR A 74 12.42 3.18 -6.65
C THR A 74 13.30 1.95 -6.87
N ASN A 75 13.40 1.48 -8.12
CA ASN A 75 14.08 0.24 -8.44
C ASN A 75 15.59 0.33 -8.18
N ILE A 76 16.13 -0.62 -7.41
CA ILE A 76 17.53 -0.60 -7.00
C ILE A 76 18.49 -0.78 -8.18
N TYR A 77 18.08 -1.51 -9.23
CA TYR A 77 18.94 -1.76 -10.38
C TYR A 77 19.13 -0.51 -11.25
N ASN A 78 18.21 0.46 -11.17
CA ASN A 78 18.37 1.75 -11.82
C ASN A 78 19.25 2.70 -11.00
N ALA A 79 19.11 2.69 -9.67
CA ALA A 79 19.89 3.54 -8.78
C ALA A 79 21.35 3.07 -8.65
N TYR A 80 21.57 1.75 -8.72
CA TYR A 80 22.87 1.11 -8.67
C TYR A 80 23.04 0.26 -9.92
N PRO A 81 23.29 0.89 -11.09
CA PRO A 81 23.54 0.15 -12.32
C PRO A 81 24.79 -0.69 -12.11
N ALA A 82 24.57 -1.98 -11.86
CA ALA A 82 25.67 -2.90 -11.71
C ALA A 82 26.32 -3.08 -13.09
N ASP A 83 27.61 -2.77 -13.16
CA ASP A 83 28.39 -3.02 -14.36
C ASP A 83 28.24 -4.49 -14.75
N ASN A 84 27.85 -4.73 -16.00
CA ASN A 84 27.27 -5.97 -16.54
C ASN A 84 28.20 -7.20 -16.41
N LYS A 85 29.41 -7.00 -15.88
CA LYS A 85 30.51 -7.95 -15.77
C LYS A 85 30.67 -8.56 -14.39
N LYS A 86 29.97 -8.08 -13.35
CA LYS A 86 30.11 -8.63 -11.98
C LYS A 86 28.76 -9.09 -11.42
N THR A 87 28.72 -10.34 -10.94
CA THR A 87 27.61 -10.84 -10.13
C THR A 87 27.67 -10.19 -8.75
N TYR A 88 26.54 -9.71 -8.26
CA TYR A 88 26.40 -9.06 -6.95
C TYR A 88 25.28 -9.70 -6.14
N LYS A 89 25.40 -9.63 -4.82
CA LYS A 89 24.36 -10.03 -3.86
C LYS A 89 23.69 -8.78 -3.32
N ILE A 90 22.38 -8.81 -3.23
CA ILE A 90 21.57 -7.73 -2.65
C ILE A 90 20.97 -8.25 -1.35
N ASP A 91 21.30 -7.58 -0.25
CA ASP A 91 20.58 -7.69 1.01
C ASP A 91 19.69 -6.45 1.15
N PHE A 92 18.38 -6.67 1.27
CA PHE A 92 17.38 -5.62 1.26
C PHE A 92 16.39 -5.79 2.40
N SER A 93 16.13 -4.69 3.10
CA SER A 93 15.09 -4.59 4.10
C SER A 93 14.18 -3.41 3.79
N LEU A 94 12.88 -3.61 4.03
CA LEU A 94 11.86 -2.59 3.97
C LEU A 94 10.99 -2.72 5.21
N LYS A 95 10.77 -1.62 5.91
CA LYS A 95 9.92 -1.57 7.09
C LYS A 95 8.86 -0.50 6.91
N ALA A 96 7.60 -0.87 7.08
CA ALA A 96 6.52 0.11 7.14
C ALA A 96 6.65 0.93 8.44
N ASP A 97 6.75 2.25 8.33
CA ASP A 97 6.86 3.16 9.47
C ASP A 97 5.46 3.65 9.86
N SER A 98 4.88 4.53 9.05
CA SER A 98 3.60 5.18 9.35
C SER A 98 2.76 5.42 8.09
N ARG A 99 1.47 5.70 8.31
CA ARG A 99 0.53 6.08 7.26
C ARG A 99 -0.30 7.26 7.74
N ARG A 100 -0.45 8.26 6.87
CA ARG A 100 -1.28 9.44 7.15
C ARG A 100 -2.25 9.68 6.01
N PHE A 101 -3.52 9.86 6.33
CA PHE A 101 -4.53 10.32 5.39
C PHE A 101 -4.75 11.82 5.55
N LYS A 102 -4.72 12.57 4.45
CA LYS A 102 -5.02 14.01 4.41
C LYS A 102 -5.54 14.40 3.02
N ASN A 103 -6.67 15.11 2.96
CA ASN A 103 -7.24 15.65 1.72
C ASN A 103 -7.30 14.62 0.57
N ASN A 104 -7.92 13.46 0.83
CA ASN A 104 -8.04 12.37 -0.14
C ASN A 104 -6.71 11.79 -0.66
N THR A 105 -5.61 12.09 0.02
CA THR A 105 -4.25 11.65 -0.29
C THR A 105 -3.70 10.87 0.88
N VAL A 106 -2.97 9.79 0.58
CA VAL A 106 -2.38 8.92 1.58
C VAL A 106 -0.88 9.00 1.46
N TYR A 107 -0.23 9.32 2.56
CA TYR A 107 1.21 9.33 2.67
C TYR A 107 1.63 8.06 3.39
N VAL A 108 2.42 7.23 2.71
CA VAL A 108 2.94 5.97 3.25
C VAL A 108 4.43 6.13 3.48
N LYS A 109 4.83 6.20 4.74
CA LYS A 109 6.22 6.30 5.13
C LYS A 109 6.77 4.91 5.41
N MET A 110 7.91 4.61 4.82
CA MET A 110 8.67 3.39 5.02
C MET A 110 10.13 3.73 5.30
N ILE A 111 10.88 2.75 5.78
CA ILE A 111 12.33 2.85 5.95
C ILE A 111 12.94 1.67 5.23
N TYR A 112 13.86 1.92 4.32
CA TYR A 112 14.58 0.86 3.62
C TYR A 112 16.07 0.86 3.95
N SER A 113 16.68 -0.30 3.81
CA SER A 113 18.14 -0.43 3.76
C SER A 113 18.47 -1.40 2.63
N VAL A 114 19.49 -1.08 1.85
CA VAL A 114 20.00 -1.89 0.77
C VAL A 114 21.51 -2.01 0.92
N LYS A 115 22.01 -3.23 0.79
CA LYS A 115 23.44 -3.54 0.86
C LYS A 115 23.79 -4.37 -0.35
N ILE A 116 24.66 -3.83 -1.19
CA ILE A 116 25.14 -4.45 -2.41
C ILE A 116 26.53 -5.00 -2.12
N MET A 117 26.68 -6.30 -2.33
CA MET A 117 27.92 -7.03 -2.04
C MET A 117 28.45 -7.70 -3.29
N ASP A 118 29.77 -7.84 -3.39
CA ASP A 118 30.38 -8.74 -4.36
C ASP A 118 30.19 -10.22 -3.96
N LEU A 119 30.68 -11.15 -4.78
CA LEU A 119 30.61 -12.59 -4.50
C LEU A 119 31.40 -12.99 -3.24
N GLN A 120 32.41 -12.20 -2.87
CA GLN A 120 33.25 -12.36 -1.68
C GLN A 120 32.62 -11.75 -0.41
N ASN A 121 31.40 -11.22 -0.51
CA ASN A 121 30.65 -10.53 0.55
C ASN A 121 31.23 -9.16 0.98
N ASN A 122 32.12 -8.55 0.18
CA ASN A 122 32.55 -7.18 0.42
C ASN A 122 31.43 -6.21 0.00
N ILE A 123 31.19 -5.18 0.80
CA ILE A 123 30.19 -4.15 0.50
C ILE A 123 30.74 -3.24 -0.58
N ILE A 124 30.05 -3.15 -1.71
CA ILE A 124 30.41 -2.31 -2.84
C ILE A 124 29.45 -1.14 -3.05
N GLY A 125 28.33 -1.10 -2.33
CA GLY A 125 27.40 0.02 -2.36
C GLY A 125 26.16 -0.23 -1.51
N GLY A 126 25.33 0.80 -1.38
CA GLY A 126 24.03 0.71 -0.74
C GLY A 126 23.67 1.92 0.12
N SER A 127 22.59 1.77 0.87
CA SER A 127 22.07 2.78 1.79
C SER A 127 21.52 2.12 3.05
N SER A 128 21.61 2.79 4.19
CA SER A 128 21.14 2.26 5.47
C SER A 128 20.11 3.19 6.09
N HIS A 129 19.02 2.61 6.60
CA HIS A 129 17.99 3.31 7.36
C HIS A 129 17.42 4.55 6.66
N VAL A 130 17.20 4.48 5.35
CA VAL A 130 16.70 5.61 4.56
C VAL A 130 15.18 5.69 4.68
N PRO A 131 14.63 6.78 5.23
CA PRO A 131 13.20 6.99 5.21
C PRO A 131 12.75 7.40 3.81
N ILE A 132 11.62 6.85 3.38
CA ILE A 132 11.02 7.10 2.07
C ILE A 132 9.52 7.30 2.26
N THR A 133 8.96 8.29 1.57
CA THR A 133 7.52 8.58 1.58
C THR A 133 6.95 8.40 0.18
N PHE A 134 5.87 7.64 0.11
CA PHE A 134 5.08 7.45 -1.10
C PHE A 134 3.75 8.18 -0.98
N THR A 135 3.41 8.96 -2.01
CA THR A 135 2.09 9.57 -2.14
C THR A 135 1.19 8.62 -2.92
N VAL A 136 0.04 8.27 -2.32
CA VAL A 136 -0.96 7.38 -2.91
C VAL A 136 -2.28 8.14 -3.04
N LYS A 137 -2.84 8.14 -4.25
CA LYS A 137 -4.08 8.84 -4.60
C LYS A 137 -5.08 7.85 -5.19
N ASN A 138 -6.37 8.09 -4.98
CA ASN A 138 -7.42 7.36 -5.67
C ASN A 138 -7.66 8.03 -7.04
N ILE A 139 -7.32 7.32 -8.11
CA ILE A 139 -7.49 7.73 -9.50
C ILE A 139 -8.55 6.80 -10.11
N ASN A 140 -9.71 7.35 -10.46
CA ASN A 140 -10.82 6.60 -11.08
C ASN A 140 -11.21 5.32 -10.32
N GLY A 141 -11.27 5.38 -8.98
CA GLY A 141 -11.63 4.24 -8.14
C GLY A 141 -10.46 3.30 -7.81
N THR A 142 -9.30 3.49 -8.42
CA THR A 142 -8.09 2.69 -8.19
C THR A 142 -7.09 3.51 -7.41
N TRP A 143 -6.58 2.97 -6.31
CA TRP A 143 -5.49 3.64 -5.62
C TRP A 143 -4.15 3.39 -6.32
N TYR A 144 -3.36 4.44 -6.41
CA TYR A 144 -2.20 4.50 -7.27
C TYR A 144 -1.09 5.32 -6.62
N ILE A 145 0.15 4.82 -6.70
CA ILE A 145 1.32 5.51 -6.18
C ILE A 145 1.78 6.53 -7.23
N THR A 146 1.67 7.82 -6.90
CA THR A 146 1.93 8.91 -7.85
C THR A 146 3.28 9.56 -7.66
N GLU A 147 3.79 9.61 -6.43
CA GLU A 147 5.03 10.30 -6.10
C GLU A 147 5.87 9.50 -5.09
N LYS A 148 7.18 9.76 -5.14
CA LYS A 148 8.22 9.22 -4.25
C LYS A 148 9.09 10.38 -3.76
N GLU A 149 9.28 10.45 -2.44
CA GLU A 149 10.14 11.44 -1.78
C GLU A 149 11.07 10.76 -0.78
N GLU A 150 12.34 11.16 -0.80
CA GLU A 150 13.36 10.83 0.21
C GLU A 150 13.87 12.17 0.75
N PRO A 151 14.23 12.26 2.04
CA PRO A 151 14.86 13.48 2.55
C PRO A 151 16.21 13.69 1.85
N ALA A 152 16.53 14.97 1.60
CA ALA A 152 17.81 15.40 1.07
C ALA A 152 18.96 15.21 2.08
#